data_AF-A0A816GZL8-F1
#
_entry.id   AF-A0A816GZL8-F1
#
_cell.length_a   1.000
_cell.length_b   1.000
_cell.length_c   1.000
_cell.angle_alpha   90.00
_cell.angle_beta   90.00
_cell.angle_gamma   90.00
#
_symmetry.space_group_name_H-M   'P 1'
#
loop_
_entity.id
_entity.type
_entity.pdbx_description
1 polymer ?
#
loop_
_entity_poly.entity_id
_entity_poly.type
_entity_poly.pdbx_seq_one_letter_code
_entity_poly.pdbx_strand_id
1 'polypeptide(L)'
;SRDLSEKDKSLLKGLLNKSIVLWLLDGYDEIAQNVPSHLHRVFEQLLNTSHHIVTSRPYFNTLSRSVRAEIVGFTDENISKYVEVFVNQLRDKFLNALFEGEKVLKFLRVNPRIWGIAHIPVNLELICSIWSGTDWSETTNLTMTALYEDMTVWLCRRYLASKGTSIQITNMKLYEECASELTFLEALAFEGVTSNNIILRKELLQK
;
A
#
# COMPACT_ATOMS: atom_id res chain seq x y z
N SER A 1 -17.55 -23.35 -0.45
CA SER A 1 -17.56 -22.81 0.92
C SER A 1 -17.06 -23.90 1.85
N ARG A 2 -15.90 -23.74 2.50
CA ARG A 2 -15.56 -24.62 3.64
C ARG A 2 -16.17 -23.94 4.86
N ASP A 3 -17.29 -24.46 5.33
CA ASP A 3 -17.88 -23.99 6.57
C ASP A 3 -16.91 -24.23 7.73
N LEU A 4 -16.78 -23.23 8.61
CA LEU A 4 -16.03 -23.33 9.86
C LEU A 4 -16.46 -24.58 10.64
N SER A 5 -15.51 -25.29 11.25
CA SER A 5 -15.85 -26.43 12.09
C SER A 5 -16.69 -25.97 13.29
N GLU A 6 -17.53 -26.84 13.85
CA GLU A 6 -18.34 -26.50 15.03
C GLU A 6 -17.48 -26.07 16.23
N LYS A 7 -16.25 -26.60 16.31
CA LYS A 7 -15.25 -26.19 17.30
C LYS A 7 -14.84 -24.72 17.11
N ASP A 8 -14.57 -24.31 15.88
CA ASP A 8 -14.16 -22.93 15.55
C ASP A 8 -15.32 -21.95 15.78
N LYS A 9 -16.56 -22.34 15.44
CA LYS A 9 -17.76 -21.54 15.74
C LYS A 9 -17.94 -21.33 17.24
N SER A 10 -17.76 -22.38 18.05
CA SER A 10 -17.85 -22.29 19.51
C SER A 10 -16.75 -21.41 20.10
N LEU A 11 -15.52 -21.53 19.60
CA LEU A 11 -14.39 -20.69 20.02
C LEU A 11 -14.66 -19.22 19.71
N LEU A 12 -15.06 -18.91 18.47
CA LEU A 12 -15.37 -17.55 18.04
C LEU A 12 -16.49 -16.94 18.89
N LYS A 13 -17.58 -17.69 19.13
CA LYS A 13 -18.67 -17.25 20.01
C LYS A 13 -18.19 -16.97 21.44
N GLY A 14 -17.28 -17.79 21.95
CA GLY A 14 -16.64 -17.57 23.25
C GLY A 14 -15.78 -16.31 23.30
N LEU A 15 -15.11 -15.94 22.20
CA LEU A 15 -14.30 -14.73 22.10
C LEU A 15 -15.15 -13.47 21.92
N LEU A 16 -16.21 -13.52 21.11
CA LEU A 16 -17.11 -12.40 20.86
C LEU A 16 -17.79 -11.90 22.14
N ASN A 17 -18.00 -12.79 23.11
CA ASN A 17 -18.64 -12.47 24.39
C ASN A 17 -17.65 -11.98 25.47
N LYS A 18 -16.34 -11.93 25.19
CA LYS A 18 -15.32 -11.55 26.16
C LYS A 18 -14.96 -10.07 26.00
N SER A 19 -15.18 -9.28 27.04
CA SER A 19 -14.80 -7.86 27.11
C SER A 19 -13.28 -7.61 27.17
N ILE A 20 -12.45 -8.67 27.19
CA ILE A 20 -10.99 -8.52 27.18
C ILE A 20 -10.38 -8.58 25.76
N VAL A 21 -11.19 -8.83 24.74
CA VAL A 21 -10.72 -8.96 23.36
C VAL A 21 -10.97 -7.65 22.60
N LEU A 22 -9.91 -7.11 21.98
CA LEU A 22 -10.00 -6.00 21.04
C LEU A 22 -9.95 -6.54 19.61
N TRP A 23 -10.97 -6.20 18.81
CA TRP A 23 -11.04 -6.58 17.39
C TRP A 23 -10.52 -5.45 16.50
N LEU A 24 -9.64 -5.78 15.56
CA LEU A 24 -9.19 -4.85 14.52
C LEU A 24 -9.78 -5.30 13.18
N LEU A 25 -10.66 -4.48 12.61
CA LEU A 25 -11.31 -4.73 11.32
C LEU A 25 -10.76 -3.73 10.31
N ASP A 26 -9.92 -4.22 9.40
CA ASP A 26 -9.24 -3.39 8.41
C ASP A 26 -10.00 -3.38 7.08
N GLY A 27 -10.19 -2.21 6.47
CA GLY A 27 -10.80 -2.08 5.14
C GLY A 27 -12.31 -2.31 5.09
N TYR A 28 -13.09 -1.69 5.98
CA TYR A 28 -14.56 -1.81 5.99
C TYR A 28 -15.22 -1.51 4.64
N ASP A 29 -14.72 -0.50 3.93
CA ASP A 29 -15.25 -0.08 2.63
C ASP A 29 -15.19 -1.16 1.55
N GLU A 30 -14.28 -2.13 1.67
CA GLU A 30 -14.11 -3.22 0.71
C GLU A 30 -15.24 -4.25 0.77
N ILE A 31 -15.91 -4.38 1.93
CA ILE A 31 -16.97 -5.38 2.17
C ILE A 31 -18.33 -4.77 2.45
N ALA A 32 -18.41 -3.49 2.83
CA ALA A 32 -19.63 -2.84 3.29
C ALA A 32 -20.81 -2.95 2.31
N GLN A 33 -20.55 -2.98 1.00
CA GLN A 33 -21.59 -3.07 -0.03
C GLN A 33 -21.99 -4.50 -0.39
N ASN A 34 -21.13 -5.49 -0.10
CA ASN A 34 -21.33 -6.86 -0.56
C ASN A 34 -20.78 -7.87 0.45
N VAL A 35 -21.23 -7.76 1.70
CA VAL A 35 -20.89 -8.74 2.73
C VAL A 35 -21.44 -10.10 2.30
N PRO A 36 -20.59 -11.14 2.16
CA PRO A 36 -21.07 -12.45 1.78
C PRO A 36 -22.12 -12.96 2.78
N SER A 37 -23.21 -13.58 2.31
CA SER A 37 -24.34 -14.02 3.16
C SER A 37 -23.92 -14.89 4.34
N HIS A 38 -22.87 -15.71 4.16
CA HIS A 38 -22.32 -16.57 5.21
C HIS A 38 -21.52 -15.81 6.29
N LEU A 39 -21.06 -14.59 6.01
CA LEU A 39 -20.31 -13.74 6.95
C LEU A 39 -21.18 -12.69 7.64
N HIS A 40 -22.35 -12.35 7.09
CA HIS A 40 -23.25 -11.32 7.63
C HIS A 40 -23.42 -11.40 9.15
N ARG A 41 -23.81 -12.57 9.66
CA ARG A 41 -24.05 -12.78 11.10
C ARG A 41 -22.79 -12.54 11.94
N VAL A 42 -21.65 -13.04 11.49
CA VAL A 42 -20.38 -12.90 12.23
C VAL A 42 -19.94 -11.44 12.22
N PHE A 43 -20.09 -10.76 11.09
CA PHE A 43 -19.73 -9.37 10.93
C PHE A 43 -20.58 -8.45 11.83
N GLU A 44 -21.90 -8.65 11.86
CA GLU A 44 -22.78 -7.94 12.80
C GLU A 44 -22.40 -8.19 14.26
N GLN A 45 -22.04 -9.43 14.61
CA GLN A 45 -21.60 -9.75 15.97
C GLN A 45 -20.31 -9.04 16.33
N LEU A 46 -19.33 -8.99 15.43
CA LEU A 46 -18.06 -8.27 15.63
C LEU A 46 -18.29 -6.78 15.85
N LEU A 47 -19.15 -6.17 15.03
CA LEU A 47 -19.49 -4.74 15.11
C LEU A 47 -20.27 -4.36 16.38
N ASN A 48 -20.84 -5.36 17.07
CA ASN A 48 -21.56 -5.22 18.34
C ASN A 48 -20.70 -5.57 19.57
N THR A 49 -19.43 -5.96 19.40
CA THR A 49 -18.53 -6.19 20.54
C THR A 49 -18.17 -4.89 21.25
N SER A 50 -17.86 -4.97 22.54
CA SER A 50 -17.51 -3.80 23.36
C SER A 50 -16.23 -3.09 22.92
N HIS A 51 -15.28 -3.82 22.33
CA HIS A 51 -13.99 -3.28 21.92
C HIS A 51 -13.66 -3.70 20.48
N HIS A 52 -13.80 -2.76 19.56
CA HIS A 52 -13.35 -2.92 18.19
C HIS A 52 -12.84 -1.59 17.61
N ILE A 53 -11.88 -1.67 16.71
CA ILE A 53 -11.43 -0.57 15.86
C ILE A 53 -11.71 -0.99 14.43
N VAL A 54 -12.33 -0.10 13.67
CA VAL A 54 -12.63 -0.30 12.25
C VAL A 54 -11.91 0.77 11.45
N THR A 55 -11.16 0.37 10.43
CA THR A 55 -10.63 1.30 9.43
C THR A 55 -11.55 1.30 8.21
N SER A 56 -11.68 2.45 7.56
CA SER A 56 -12.50 2.62 6.36
C SER A 56 -12.00 3.83 5.59
N ARG A 57 -12.10 3.80 4.27
CA ARG A 57 -12.03 5.02 3.47
C ARG A 57 -13.21 5.95 3.80
N PRO A 58 -13.05 7.29 3.70
CA PRO A 58 -14.09 8.25 4.09
C PRO A 58 -15.43 8.06 3.38
N TYR A 59 -15.41 7.70 2.10
CA TYR A 59 -16.59 7.70 1.22
C TYR A 59 -17.59 6.58 1.51
N PHE A 60 -17.19 5.52 2.22
CA PHE A 60 -18.06 4.35 2.49
C PHE A 60 -18.22 4.03 3.97
N ASN A 61 -17.85 4.96 4.85
CA ASN A 61 -18.07 4.79 6.28
C ASN A 61 -19.54 5.09 6.65
N THR A 62 -20.38 4.05 6.60
CA THR A 62 -21.80 4.12 6.97
C THR A 62 -22.06 3.85 8.45
N LEU A 63 -21.03 3.55 9.23
CA LEU A 63 -21.16 3.16 10.63
C LEU A 63 -21.39 4.39 11.53
N SER A 64 -22.49 4.38 12.27
CA SER A 64 -22.70 5.36 13.35
C SER A 64 -21.91 4.94 14.58
N ARG A 65 -20.82 5.66 14.87
CA ARG A 65 -19.92 5.39 16.01
C ARG A 65 -19.75 6.60 16.91
N SER A 66 -19.63 6.33 18.22
CA SER A 66 -19.45 7.33 19.28
C SER A 66 -18.08 8.02 19.25
N VAL A 67 -17.05 7.32 18.76
CA VAL A 67 -15.69 7.83 18.59
C VAL A 67 -15.27 7.64 17.14
N ARG A 68 -14.71 8.69 16.54
CA ARG A 68 -14.13 8.66 15.19
C ARG A 68 -12.80 9.39 15.24
N ALA A 69 -11.80 8.80 14.60
CA ALA A 69 -10.51 9.40 14.38
C ALA A 69 -10.24 9.43 12.88
N GLU A 70 -9.63 10.49 12.41
CA GLU A 70 -9.24 10.66 11.01
C GLU A 70 -7.72 10.60 10.90
N ILE A 71 -7.21 9.81 9.95
CA ILE A 71 -5.79 9.77 9.63
C ILE A 71 -5.54 10.86 8.58
N VAL A 72 -4.92 11.95 8.99
CA VAL A 72 -4.70 13.14 8.15
C VAL A 72 -3.36 13.13 7.39
N GLY A 73 -2.54 12.09 7.60
CA GLY A 73 -1.21 11.98 6.99
C GLY A 73 -0.07 12.36 7.94
N PHE A 74 1.12 12.55 7.38
CA PHE A 74 2.33 12.91 8.09
C PHE A 74 2.46 14.42 8.28
N THR A 75 3.03 14.82 9.41
CA THR A 75 3.58 16.17 9.60
C THR A 75 4.98 16.30 9.01
N ASP A 76 5.48 17.53 8.90
CA ASP A 76 6.86 17.83 8.48
C ASP A 76 7.92 17.05 9.31
N GLU A 77 7.68 16.91 10.62
CA GLU A 77 8.54 16.13 11.52
C GLU A 77 8.42 14.63 11.25
N ASN A 78 7.22 14.13 10.94
CA ASN A 78 7.04 12.74 10.56
C ASN A 78 7.76 12.41 9.25
N ILE A 79 7.71 13.29 8.25
CA ILE A 79 8.46 13.13 7.00
C ILE A 79 9.96 13.03 7.31
N SER A 80 10.47 13.97 8.11
CA SER A 80 11.89 14.02 8.49
C SER A 80 12.33 12.72 9.18
N LYS A 81 11.54 12.26 10.15
CA LYS A 81 11.78 11.01 10.89
C LYS A 81 11.66 9.78 9.99
N TYR A 82 10.69 9.76 9.08
CA TYR A 82 10.49 8.65 8.15
C TYR A 82 11.71 8.50 7.23
N VAL A 83 12.17 9.60 6.62
CA VAL A 83 13.34 9.60 5.74
C VAL A 83 14.57 9.10 6.50
N GLU A 84 14.80 9.58 7.72
CA GLU A 84 15.91 9.12 8.56
C GLU A 84 15.85 7.60 8.81
N VAL A 85 14.68 7.08 9.21
CA VAL A 85 14.48 5.64 9.43
C VAL A 85 14.72 4.86 8.14
N PHE A 86 14.18 5.33 7.02
CA PHE A 86 14.27 4.68 5.73
C PHE A 86 15.72 4.55 5.24
N VAL A 87 16.49 5.64 5.23
CA VAL A 87 17.90 5.60 4.79
C VAL A 87 18.76 4.77 5.73
N ASN A 88 18.45 4.77 7.03
CA ASN A 88 19.15 3.93 8.01
C ASN A 88 18.91 2.43 7.80
N GLN A 89 17.72 2.03 7.33
CA GLN A 89 17.43 0.64 6.97
C GLN A 89 18.16 0.21 5.69
N LEU A 90 18.58 1.16 4.86
CA LEU A 90 19.29 0.92 3.61
C LEU A 90 20.79 1.25 3.69
N ARG A 91 21.39 1.23 4.88
CA ARG A 91 22.82 1.55 5.10
C ARG A 91 23.75 0.75 4.19
N ASP A 92 23.43 -0.50 3.87
CA ASP A 92 24.26 -1.32 2.97
C ASP A 92 24.24 -0.84 1.52
N LYS A 93 23.26 -0.01 1.13
CA LYS A 93 23.16 0.59 -0.21
C LYS A 93 23.74 2.00 -0.28
N PHE A 94 23.90 2.68 0.86
CA PHE A 94 24.35 4.06 0.90
C PHE A 94 25.69 4.19 1.64
N LEU A 95 26.70 4.70 0.96
CA LEU A 95 28.01 4.99 1.57
C LEU A 95 27.88 5.92 2.80
N ASN A 96 26.93 6.86 2.76
CA ASN A 96 26.60 7.74 3.88
C ASN A 96 25.08 7.96 3.95
N ALA A 97 24.40 7.16 4.77
CA ALA A 97 22.95 7.23 4.94
C ALA A 97 22.46 8.60 5.45
N LEU A 98 23.21 9.27 6.33
CA LEU A 98 22.84 10.60 6.82
C LEU A 98 22.83 11.63 5.69
N PHE A 99 23.90 11.66 4.88
CA PHE A 99 24.00 12.56 3.74
C PHE A 99 22.90 12.31 2.69
N GLU A 100 22.56 11.04 2.44
CA GLU A 100 21.45 10.71 1.52
C GLU A 100 20.10 11.15 2.07
N GLY A 101 19.85 10.97 3.37
CA GLY A 101 18.65 11.48 4.04
C GLY A 101 18.52 13.00 3.91
N GLU A 102 19.62 13.74 4.09
CA GLU A 102 19.64 15.19 3.90
C GLU A 102 19.32 15.59 2.46
N LYS A 103 19.83 14.86 1.46
CA LYS A 103 19.50 15.13 0.05
C LYS A 103 18.02 14.91 -0.25
N VAL A 104 17.44 13.81 0.24
CA VAL A 104 15.99 13.53 0.10
C VAL A 104 15.20 14.68 0.69
N LEU A 105 15.49 15.07 1.93
CA LEU A 105 14.75 16.15 2.61
C LEU A 105 14.94 17.49 1.90
N LYS A 106 16.13 17.80 1.41
CA LYS A 106 16.39 19.01 0.63
C LYS A 106 15.57 19.02 -0.66
N PHE A 107 15.56 17.91 -1.41
CA PHE A 107 14.77 17.76 -2.63
C PHE A 107 13.28 17.97 -2.37
N LEU A 108 12.74 17.30 -1.33
CA LEU A 108 11.34 17.43 -0.96
C LEU A 108 10.98 18.88 -0.60
N ARG A 109 11.79 19.55 0.23
CA ARG A 109 11.51 20.92 0.72
C ARG A 109 11.65 22.01 -0.35
N VAL A 110 12.60 21.88 -1.28
CA VAL A 110 12.81 22.85 -2.36
C VAL A 110 11.68 22.79 -3.41
N ASN A 111 10.91 21.71 -3.43
CA ASN A 111 9.80 21.51 -4.36
C ASN A 111 8.45 21.47 -3.60
N PRO A 112 7.74 22.61 -3.39
CA PRO A 112 6.55 22.67 -2.55
C PRO A 112 5.41 21.71 -2.93
N ARG A 113 5.26 21.42 -4.23
CA ARG A 113 4.28 20.43 -4.71
C ARG A 113 4.63 19.01 -4.26
N ILE A 114 5.91 18.67 -4.35
CA ILE A 114 6.43 17.36 -3.92
C ILE A 114 6.38 17.26 -2.39
N TRP A 115 6.70 18.36 -1.69
CA TRP A 115 6.52 18.47 -0.24
C TRP A 115 5.09 18.14 0.18
N GLY A 116 4.09 18.74 -0.48
CA GLY A 116 2.68 18.45 -0.22
C GLY A 116 2.30 16.99 -0.47
N ILE A 117 2.82 16.39 -1.55
CA ILE A 117 2.59 14.97 -1.87
C ILE A 117 3.18 14.04 -0.79
N ALA A 118 4.36 14.37 -0.26
CA ALA A 118 5.06 13.58 0.76
C ALA A 118 4.36 13.53 2.13
N HIS A 119 3.35 14.38 2.37
CA HIS A 119 2.51 14.29 3.57
C HIS A 119 1.61 13.06 3.55
N ILE A 120 1.42 12.44 2.38
CA ILE A 120 0.74 11.14 2.27
C ILE A 120 1.80 10.04 2.44
N PRO A 121 1.75 9.21 3.50
CA PRO A 121 2.82 8.26 3.83
C PRO A 121 3.24 7.34 2.68
N VAL A 122 2.27 6.78 1.93
CA VAL A 122 2.58 5.89 0.80
C VAL A 122 3.33 6.62 -0.33
N ASN A 123 3.06 7.90 -0.54
CA ASN A 123 3.77 8.67 -1.57
C ASN A 123 5.21 8.95 -1.15
N LEU A 124 5.43 9.27 0.13
CA LEU A 124 6.79 9.42 0.67
C LEU A 124 7.57 8.10 0.55
N GLU A 125 6.94 6.97 0.87
CA GLU A 125 7.54 5.65 0.71
C GLU A 125 7.96 5.39 -0.74
N LEU A 126 7.11 5.71 -1.72
CA LEU A 126 7.42 5.56 -3.15
C LEU A 126 8.62 6.42 -3.55
N ILE A 127 8.63 7.71 -3.18
CA ILE A 127 9.75 8.62 -3.46
C ILE A 127 11.06 8.09 -2.86
N CYS A 128 11.03 7.66 -1.59
CA CYS A 128 12.17 7.06 -0.92
C CYS A 128 12.65 5.76 -1.60
N SER A 129 11.71 4.91 -2.04
CA SER A 129 12.01 3.62 -2.67
C SER A 129 12.77 3.75 -3.99
N ILE A 130 12.38 4.71 -4.81
CA ILE A 130 13.01 4.95 -6.11
C ILE A 130 14.18 5.95 -6.04
N TRP A 131 14.45 6.54 -4.86
CA TRP A 131 15.46 7.57 -4.65
C TRP A 131 16.81 7.23 -5.29
N SER A 132 17.36 6.07 -4.96
CA SER A 132 18.69 5.63 -5.43
C SER A 132 18.77 5.27 -6.91
N GLY A 133 17.63 5.03 -7.57
CA GLY A 133 17.56 4.54 -8.96
C GLY A 133 17.10 5.59 -9.97
N THR A 134 16.84 6.81 -9.52
CA THR A 134 16.22 7.88 -10.30
C THR A 134 17.10 9.12 -10.27
N ASP A 135 17.29 9.75 -11.43
CA ASP A 135 17.93 11.05 -11.51
C ASP A 135 16.89 12.14 -11.27
N TRP A 136 16.99 12.80 -10.11
CA TRP A 136 16.06 13.84 -9.68
C TRP A 136 16.51 15.25 -10.06
N SER A 137 17.65 15.41 -10.74
CA SER A 137 18.29 16.70 -10.97
C SER A 137 17.44 17.67 -11.80
N GLU A 138 16.65 17.13 -12.73
CA GLU A 138 15.74 17.91 -13.60
C GLU A 138 14.29 17.92 -13.10
N THR A 139 13.98 17.19 -12.02
CA THR A 139 12.60 17.05 -11.51
C THR A 139 12.17 18.32 -10.76
N THR A 140 11.48 19.21 -11.47
CA THR A 140 10.90 20.45 -10.91
C THR A 140 9.43 20.30 -10.51
N ASN A 141 8.76 19.28 -11.05
CA ASN A 141 7.38 18.92 -10.72
C ASN A 141 7.26 17.40 -10.73
N LEU A 142 6.56 16.85 -9.74
CA LEU A 142 6.24 15.43 -9.68
C LEU A 142 4.71 15.29 -9.60
N THR A 143 4.12 14.66 -10.61
CA THR A 143 2.72 14.26 -10.56
C THR A 143 2.63 12.85 -9.96
N MET A 144 1.45 12.46 -9.46
CA MET A 144 1.24 11.08 -9.02
C MET A 144 1.49 10.08 -10.15
N THR A 145 1.04 10.40 -11.37
CA THR A 145 1.29 9.55 -12.55
C THR A 145 2.78 9.35 -12.81
N ALA A 146 3.57 10.43 -12.82
CA ALA A 146 5.02 10.34 -13.01
C ALA A 146 5.68 9.48 -11.92
N LEU A 147 5.26 9.64 -10.65
CA LEU A 147 5.77 8.81 -9.55
C LEU A 147 5.45 7.32 -9.73
N TYR A 148 4.25 6.98 -10.19
CA TYR A 148 3.89 5.59 -10.49
C TYR A 148 4.61 5.04 -11.74
N GLU A 149 4.86 5.87 -12.75
CA GLU A 149 5.67 5.52 -13.92
C GLU A 149 7.13 5.21 -13.50
N ASP A 150 7.74 6.08 -12.70
CA ASP A 150 9.09 5.88 -12.19
C ASP A 150 9.19 4.62 -11.31
N MET A 151 8.17 4.38 -10.48
CA MET A 151 8.06 3.14 -9.69
C MET A 151 7.95 1.90 -10.58
N THR A 152 7.19 1.98 -11.68
CA THR A 152 7.05 0.88 -12.64
C THR A 152 8.37 0.58 -13.33
N VAL A 153 9.09 1.62 -13.77
CA VAL A 153 10.45 1.51 -14.33
C VAL A 153 11.40 0.87 -13.31
N TRP A 154 11.37 1.33 -12.06
CA TRP A 154 12.21 0.81 -10.99
C TRP A 154 11.93 -0.68 -10.71
N LEU A 155 10.65 -1.08 -10.66
CA LEU A 155 10.24 -2.48 -10.47
C LEU A 155 10.69 -3.36 -11.64
N CYS A 156 10.53 -2.90 -12.89
CA CYS A 156 10.98 -3.61 -14.08
C CYS A 156 12.49 -3.82 -14.08
N ARG A 157 13.28 -2.78 -13.77
CA ARG A 157 14.74 -2.90 -13.67
C ARG A 157 15.14 -3.90 -12.58
N ARG A 158 14.48 -3.86 -11.43
CA ARG A 158 14.71 -4.80 -10.32
C ARG A 158 14.36 -6.24 -10.71
N TYR A 159 13.27 -6.44 -11.44
CA TYR A 159 12.87 -7.74 -11.96
C TYR A 159 13.94 -8.31 -12.92
N LEU A 160 14.36 -7.54 -13.92
CA LEU A 160 15.39 -7.96 -14.87
C LEU A 160 16.74 -8.22 -14.19
N ALA A 161 17.13 -7.40 -13.20
CA ALA A 161 18.32 -7.64 -12.39
C ALA A 161 18.27 -9.00 -11.68
N SER A 162 17.10 -9.36 -11.13
CA SER A 162 16.90 -10.65 -10.46
C SER A 162 17.00 -11.85 -11.41
N LYS A 163 16.79 -11.62 -12.72
CA LYS A 163 16.98 -12.61 -13.80
C LYS A 163 18.41 -12.62 -14.37
N GLY A 164 19.32 -11.79 -13.84
CA GLY A 164 20.68 -11.66 -14.34
C GLY A 164 20.82 -10.84 -15.63
N THR A 165 19.79 -10.08 -16.00
CA THR A 165 19.80 -9.22 -17.19
C THR A 165 20.38 -7.84 -16.88
N SER A 166 21.03 -7.20 -17.86
CA SER A 166 21.58 -5.85 -17.70
C SER A 166 20.48 -4.83 -17.40
N ILE A 167 20.68 -4.04 -16.34
CA ILE A 167 19.78 -2.95 -15.93
C ILE A 167 20.05 -1.63 -16.66
N GLN A 168 21.14 -1.55 -17.43
CA GLN A 168 21.58 -0.36 -18.16
C GLN A 168 20.96 -0.33 -19.57
N ILE A 169 19.64 -0.46 -19.65
CA ILE A 169 18.87 -0.41 -20.91
C ILE A 169 17.97 0.82 -20.92
N THR A 170 17.62 1.29 -22.13
CA THR A 170 16.68 2.40 -22.29
C THR A 170 15.30 2.03 -21.76
N ASN A 171 14.49 3.00 -21.36
CA ASN A 171 13.12 2.74 -20.88
C ASN A 171 12.28 2.04 -21.96
N MET A 172 12.46 2.38 -23.25
CA MET A 172 11.78 1.70 -24.35
C MET A 172 12.10 0.20 -24.37
N LYS A 173 13.39 -0.16 -24.32
CA LYS A 173 13.81 -1.56 -24.28
C LYS A 173 13.39 -2.26 -22.99
N LEU A 174 13.38 -1.55 -21.87
CA LEU A 174 12.89 -2.08 -20.59
C LEU A 174 11.44 -2.52 -20.68
N TYR A 175 10.58 -1.70 -21.30
CA TYR A 175 9.17 -2.03 -21.49
C TYR A 175 8.99 -3.19 -22.49
N GLU A 176 9.83 -3.28 -23.53
CA GLU A 176 9.82 -4.42 -24.45
C GLU A 176 10.17 -5.74 -23.74
N GLU A 177 11.23 -5.74 -22.92
CA GLU A 177 11.69 -6.93 -22.19
C GLU A 177 10.70 -7.37 -21.09
N CYS A 178 9.97 -6.43 -20.49
CA CYS A 178 8.95 -6.71 -19.47
C CYS A 178 7.52 -6.78 -20.02
N ALA A 179 7.33 -6.72 -21.35
CA ALA A 179 6.02 -6.52 -21.96
C ALA A 179 5.02 -7.60 -21.55
N SER A 180 5.42 -8.88 -21.57
CA SER A 180 4.57 -10.01 -21.20
C SER A 180 4.07 -9.91 -19.76
N GLU A 181 4.97 -9.61 -18.83
CA GLU A 181 4.67 -9.51 -17.40
C GLU A 181 3.78 -8.30 -17.12
N LEU A 182 4.06 -7.16 -17.74
CA LEU A 182 3.26 -5.95 -17.57
C LEU A 182 1.85 -6.13 -18.11
N THR A 183 1.69 -6.62 -19.34
CA THR A 183 0.37 -6.90 -19.93
C THR A 183 -0.43 -7.89 -19.07
N PHE A 184 0.22 -8.91 -18.52
CA PHE A 184 -0.43 -9.85 -17.61
C PHE A 184 -0.89 -9.17 -16.30
N LEU A 185 -0.03 -8.38 -15.66
CA LEU A 185 -0.37 -7.67 -14.43
C LEU A 185 -1.46 -6.60 -14.65
N GLU A 186 -1.44 -5.92 -15.79
CA GLU A 186 -2.47 -4.97 -16.20
C GLU A 186 -3.83 -5.66 -16.37
N ALA A 187 -3.87 -6.82 -17.04
CA ALA A 187 -5.08 -7.61 -17.19
C ALA A 187 -5.63 -8.05 -15.82
N LEU A 188 -4.76 -8.51 -14.92
CA LEU A 188 -5.13 -8.88 -13.55
C LEU A 188 -5.68 -7.69 -12.77
N ALA A 189 -5.02 -6.52 -12.84
CA ALA A 189 -5.47 -5.31 -12.17
C ALA A 189 -6.84 -4.86 -12.71
N PHE A 190 -7.04 -4.91 -14.03
CA PHE A 190 -8.30 -4.57 -14.67
C PHE A 190 -9.45 -5.50 -14.24
N GLU A 191 -9.23 -6.81 -14.23
CA GLU A 191 -10.22 -7.80 -13.78
C GLU A 191 -10.56 -7.62 -12.28
N GLY A 192 -9.54 -7.35 -11.45
CA GLY A 192 -9.74 -7.06 -10.03
C GLY A 192 -10.61 -5.83 -9.80
N VAL A 193 -10.31 -4.72 -10.46
CA VAL A 193 -11.07 -3.47 -10.35
C VAL A 193 -12.50 -3.64 -10.86
N THR A 194 -12.70 -4.24 -12.03
CA THR A 194 -14.04 -4.44 -12.63
C THR A 194 -14.91 -5.38 -11.80
N SER A 195 -14.30 -6.35 -11.12
CA SER A 195 -15.00 -7.28 -10.23
C SER A 195 -15.10 -6.80 -8.77
N ASN A 196 -14.61 -5.59 -8.46
CA ASN A 196 -14.49 -5.06 -7.10
C ASN A 196 -13.79 -6.05 -6.13
N ASN A 197 -12.76 -6.74 -6.62
CA ASN A 197 -11.98 -7.73 -5.88
C ASN A 197 -10.51 -7.32 -5.83
N ILE A 198 -10.02 -7.05 -4.63
CA ILE A 198 -8.59 -6.74 -4.40
C ILE A 198 -7.78 -8.03 -4.19
N ILE A 199 -8.44 -9.10 -3.71
CA ILE A 199 -7.83 -10.42 -3.56
C ILE A 199 -8.05 -11.21 -4.85
N LEU A 200 -6.98 -11.34 -5.64
CA LEU A 200 -6.98 -12.11 -6.87
C LEU A 200 -6.96 -13.61 -6.56
N ARG A 201 -7.86 -14.36 -7.20
CA ARG A 201 -7.92 -15.81 -7.01
C ARG A 201 -6.87 -16.51 -7.87
N LYS A 202 -6.39 -17.67 -7.41
CA LYS A 202 -5.34 -18.44 -8.09
C LYS A 202 -5.71 -18.81 -9.53
N GLU A 203 -6.99 -18.99 -9.84
CA GLU A 203 -7.46 -19.33 -11.18
C GLU A 203 -7.18 -18.21 -12.19
N LEU A 204 -7.12 -16.95 -11.74
CA LEU A 204 -6.72 -15.82 -12.58
C LEU A 204 -5.23 -15.85 -12.92
N LEU A 205 -4.41 -16.55 -12.13
CA LEU A 205 -2.97 -16.70 -12.36
C LEU A 205 -2.63 -17.80 -13.37
N GLN A 206 -3.63 -18.50 -13.90
CA GLN A 206 -3.46 -19.61 -14.85
C GLN A 206 -3.85 -19.25 -16.29
N LYS A 207 -4.31 -18.01 -16.53
CA LYS A 207 -4.50 -17.45 -17.87
C LYS A 207 -3.18 -16.92 -18.41
#